data_AF-A0A924V5R2-F1
#
_entry.id   AF-A0A924V5R2-F1
#
_cell.length_a   1.000
_cell.length_b   1.000
_cell.length_c   1.000
_cell.angle_alpha   90.00
_cell.angle_beta   90.00
_cell.angle_gamma   90.00
#
_symmetry.space_group_name_H-M   'P 1'
#
loop_
_entity.id
_entity.type
_entity.pdbx_description
1 polymer ?
#
loop_
_entity_poly.entity_id
_entity_poly.type
_entity_poly.pdbx_seq_one_letter_code
_entity_poly.pdbx_strand_id
1 'polypeptide(L)'
;MSFFYVTHQGAQQGPYTKDQITDMLKYNKLNWNDYLFDEKAYDWVHIMEHALFTHEFNLSFPDPLKQPIAPVCLVKGELQKRQWFVLKENTNYGPFSKIELIQMLQGKTLFEYDFVWKEGLENWKNISDIEEFSTERIREVHTLAGVPFEQELNKIFFRRKYVRAKLSNRIIIHDDKKVYNSLSVEIGEGGASFNLDRVVFPLGQQLYLHFSPGEGLPQFNVISKVVSQRGTLFGVQFINISGVAKSFIAKYAEEFKKVA
;
A
#
# COMPACT_ATOMS: atom_id res chain seq x y z
N MET A 1 23.78 -18.96 -27.25
CA MET A 1 23.64 -18.61 -25.82
C MET A 1 23.94 -17.13 -25.70
N SER A 2 22.99 -16.33 -25.20
CA SER A 2 23.21 -14.92 -24.95
C SER A 2 23.78 -14.75 -23.54
N PHE A 3 24.76 -13.87 -23.41
CA PHE A 3 25.40 -13.54 -22.16
C PHE A 3 25.09 -12.09 -21.81
N PHE A 4 24.86 -11.82 -20.53
CA PHE A 4 24.49 -10.51 -20.03
C PHE A 4 25.47 -10.09 -18.95
N TYR A 5 25.74 -8.79 -18.90
CA TYR A 5 26.42 -8.16 -17.78
C TYR A 5 25.39 -7.49 -16.90
N VAL A 6 25.58 -7.59 -15.59
CA VAL A 6 24.72 -6.95 -14.60
C VAL A 6 25.54 -6.08 -13.67
N THR A 7 24.91 -5.11 -13.01
CA THR A 7 25.53 -4.38 -11.90
C THR A 7 24.96 -4.86 -10.59
N HIS A 8 25.78 -4.97 -9.55
CA HIS A 8 25.29 -5.20 -8.20
C HIS A 8 26.17 -4.44 -7.22
N GLN A 9 25.57 -3.65 -6.33
CA GLN A 9 26.29 -2.80 -5.36
C GLN A 9 27.36 -1.90 -6.01
N GLY A 10 27.08 -1.39 -7.21
CA GLY A 10 27.99 -0.50 -7.94
C GLY A 10 29.13 -1.19 -8.70
N ALA A 11 29.20 -2.53 -8.69
CA ALA A 11 30.20 -3.28 -9.46
C ALA A 11 29.54 -4.01 -10.64
N GLN A 12 30.19 -3.94 -11.82
CA GLN A 12 29.82 -4.76 -12.97
C GLN A 12 30.24 -6.22 -12.74
N GLN A 13 29.34 -7.15 -13.05
CA GLN A 13 29.51 -8.59 -12.91
C GLN A 13 29.01 -9.31 -14.17
N GLY A 14 29.54 -10.51 -14.40
CA GLY A 14 29.21 -11.35 -15.56
C GLY A 14 30.46 -11.75 -16.36
N PRO A 15 30.29 -12.35 -17.55
CA PRO A 15 29.02 -12.62 -18.22
C PRO A 15 28.16 -13.71 -17.54
N TYR A 16 26.85 -13.50 -17.46
CA TYR A 16 25.88 -14.48 -16.98
C TYR A 16 24.87 -14.87 -18.05
N THR A 17 24.34 -16.08 -17.95
CA THR A 17 23.18 -16.54 -18.73
C THR A 17 21.88 -16.04 -18.11
N LYS A 18 20.79 -16.07 -18.89
CA LYS A 18 19.45 -15.73 -18.39
C LYS A 18 19.09 -16.53 -17.14
N ASP A 19 19.27 -17.85 -17.18
CA ASP A 19 18.92 -18.75 -16.09
C ASP A 19 19.71 -18.45 -14.81
N GLN A 20 21.00 -18.11 -14.94
CA GLN A 20 21.83 -17.69 -13.81
C GLN A 20 21.31 -16.40 -13.17
N ILE A 21 20.90 -15.42 -13.98
CA ILE A 21 20.32 -14.16 -13.47
C ILE A 21 19.00 -14.42 -12.76
N THR A 22 18.12 -15.25 -13.34
CA THR A 22 16.85 -15.64 -12.73
C THR A 22 17.06 -16.34 -11.38
N ASP A 23 18.04 -17.23 -11.27
CA ASP A 23 18.39 -17.87 -10.00
C ASP A 23 18.98 -16.87 -8.99
N MET A 24 19.85 -15.97 -9.44
CA MET A 24 20.40 -14.91 -8.59
C MET A 24 19.30 -14.00 -8.03
N LEU A 25 18.25 -13.69 -8.81
CA LEU A 25 17.09 -12.94 -8.36
C LEU A 25 16.24 -13.72 -7.35
N LYS A 26 16.01 -15.03 -7.57
CA LYS A 26 15.27 -15.89 -6.63
C LYS A 26 15.96 -16.03 -5.28
N TYR A 27 17.29 -16.10 -5.27
CA TYR A 27 18.10 -16.23 -4.05
C TYR A 27 18.55 -14.88 -3.47
N ASN A 28 17.96 -13.75 -3.90
CA ASN A 28 18.28 -12.39 -3.45
C ASN A 28 19.77 -12.02 -3.57
N LYS A 29 20.49 -12.60 -4.53
CA LYS A 29 21.87 -12.20 -4.89
C LYS A 29 21.92 -11.03 -5.87
N LEU A 30 20.82 -10.81 -6.59
CA LEU A 30 20.56 -9.63 -7.40
C LEU A 30 19.21 -9.04 -6.99
N ASN A 31 19.08 -7.74 -7.15
CA ASN A 31 17.83 -7.02 -6.98
C ASN A 31 17.21 -6.74 -8.34
N TRP A 32 15.88 -6.65 -8.43
CA TRP A 32 15.21 -6.28 -9.67
C TRP A 32 15.56 -4.85 -10.16
N ASN A 33 16.05 -3.99 -9.26
CA ASN A 33 16.56 -2.64 -9.54
C ASN A 33 18.02 -2.62 -10.01
N ASP A 34 18.74 -3.74 -9.97
CA ASP A 34 20.08 -3.81 -10.55
C ASP A 34 19.99 -3.60 -12.07
N TYR A 35 21.11 -3.18 -12.67
CA TYR A 35 21.13 -2.91 -14.10
C TYR A 35 21.63 -4.13 -14.86
N LEU A 36 21.13 -4.28 -16.08
CA LEU A 36 21.56 -5.23 -17.09
C LEU A 36 21.95 -4.45 -18.34
N PHE A 37 23.11 -4.79 -18.90
CA PHE A 37 23.55 -4.16 -20.14
C PHE A 37 22.76 -4.72 -21.33
N ASP A 38 21.98 -3.88 -21.99
CA ASP A 38 21.25 -4.23 -23.22
C ASP A 38 22.10 -3.87 -24.43
N GLU A 39 22.57 -4.89 -25.15
CA GLU A 39 23.36 -4.72 -26.36
C GLU A 39 22.61 -3.98 -27.48
N LYS A 40 21.27 -4.01 -27.50
CA LYS A 40 20.47 -3.32 -28.53
C LYS A 40 20.39 -1.82 -28.28
N ALA A 41 20.22 -1.44 -27.02
CA ALA A 41 20.18 -0.04 -26.59
C ALA A 41 21.59 0.55 -26.40
N TYR A 42 22.60 -0.33 -26.30
CA TYR A 42 23.97 0.02 -25.90
C TYR A 42 24.00 0.80 -24.58
N ASP A 43 23.12 0.42 -23.66
CA ASP A 43 22.89 1.13 -22.39
C ASP A 43 22.55 0.14 -21.26
N TRP A 44 22.70 0.62 -20.04
CA TRP A 44 22.33 -0.10 -18.82
C TRP A 44 20.85 0.12 -18.53
N VAL A 45 20.07 -0.94 -18.69
CA VAL A 45 18.63 -0.94 -18.39
C VAL A 45 18.38 -1.69 -17.09
N HIS A 46 17.37 -1.30 -16.30
CA HIS A 46 17.04 -2.08 -15.12
C HIS A 46 16.64 -3.51 -15.51
N ILE A 47 17.03 -4.49 -14.69
CA ILE A 47 16.69 -5.91 -14.94
C ILE A 47 15.17 -6.05 -15.11
N MET A 48 14.35 -5.39 -14.29
CA MET A 48 12.89 -5.46 -14.42
C MET A 48 12.32 -4.87 -15.71
N GLU A 49 13.04 -3.93 -16.35
CA GLU A 49 12.60 -3.25 -17.58
C GLU A 49 13.06 -3.99 -18.84
N HIS A 50 14.07 -4.85 -18.71
CA HIS A 50 14.56 -5.63 -19.83
C HIS A 50 13.52 -6.65 -20.28
N ALA A 51 13.27 -6.72 -21.59
CA ALA A 51 12.19 -7.52 -22.18
C ALA A 51 12.20 -9.01 -21.78
N LEU A 52 13.38 -9.57 -21.47
CA LEU A 52 13.53 -10.97 -21.04
C LEU A 52 13.07 -11.24 -19.60
N PHE A 53 13.08 -10.21 -18.75
CA PHE A 53 12.93 -10.32 -17.31
C PHE A 53 11.67 -9.62 -16.80
N THR A 54 11.07 -8.70 -17.56
CA THR A 54 9.79 -8.06 -17.20
C THR A 54 8.67 -9.07 -16.91
N HIS A 55 8.61 -10.17 -17.68
CA HIS A 55 7.60 -11.21 -17.43
C HIS A 55 7.89 -11.98 -16.12
N GLU A 56 9.14 -12.30 -15.85
CA GLU A 56 9.55 -12.99 -14.62
C GLU A 56 9.36 -12.10 -13.39
N PHE A 57 9.62 -10.80 -13.52
CA PHE A 57 9.30 -9.80 -12.51
C PHE A 57 7.80 -9.81 -12.20
N ASN A 58 6.94 -9.77 -13.22
CA ASN A 58 5.49 -9.81 -13.03
C ASN A 58 4.98 -11.12 -12.40
N LEU A 59 5.67 -12.24 -12.62
CA LEU A 59 5.37 -13.54 -12.00
C LEU A 59 5.95 -13.70 -10.60
N SER A 60 6.93 -12.87 -10.22
CA SER A 60 7.51 -12.91 -8.87
C SER A 60 6.53 -12.42 -7.78
N PHE A 61 5.38 -11.86 -8.18
CA PHE A 61 4.32 -11.44 -7.28
C PHE A 61 3.32 -12.58 -6.97
N PRO A 62 2.77 -12.65 -5.74
CA PRO A 62 1.83 -13.70 -5.33
C PRO A 62 0.50 -13.73 -6.11
N ASP A 63 0.17 -12.65 -6.83
CA ASP A 63 -0.98 -12.54 -7.73
C ASP A 63 -0.46 -11.94 -9.05
N PRO A 64 -0.31 -12.73 -10.12
CA PRO A 64 0.34 -12.27 -11.34
C PRO A 64 -0.47 -11.15 -11.99
N LEU A 65 0.19 -10.03 -12.30
CA LEU A 65 -0.40 -8.87 -12.96
C LEU A 65 -1.21 -9.32 -14.20
N LYS A 66 -2.54 -9.10 -14.18
CA LYS A 66 -3.42 -9.40 -15.33
C LYS A 66 -2.88 -8.66 -16.55
N GLN A 67 -2.55 -9.41 -17.61
CA GLN A 67 -1.96 -8.85 -18.82
C GLN A 67 -2.86 -7.76 -19.41
N PRO A 68 -2.30 -6.63 -19.89
CA PRO A 68 -3.08 -5.58 -20.52
C PRO A 68 -3.52 -6.02 -21.93
N ILE A 69 -4.82 -5.99 -22.18
CA ILE A 69 -5.41 -6.16 -23.50
C ILE A 69 -5.17 -4.85 -24.29
N ALA A 70 -4.46 -4.91 -25.43
CA ALA A 70 -4.42 -3.83 -26.42
C ALA A 70 -5.62 -3.98 -27.38
N PRO A 71 -6.25 -2.90 -27.92
CA PRO A 71 -5.62 -1.69 -28.49
C PRO A 71 -6.35 -0.36 -28.16
N VAL A 72 -5.66 0.63 -27.60
CA VAL A 72 -6.24 1.98 -27.32
C VAL A 72 -5.25 3.10 -27.60
N CYS A 73 -4.62 3.14 -28.78
CA CYS A 73 -3.73 4.24 -29.15
C CYS A 73 -4.53 5.53 -29.36
N LEU A 74 -4.21 6.58 -28.59
CA LEU A 74 -4.03 7.98 -29.02
C LEU A 74 -4.22 9.03 -27.89
N VAL A 75 -4.70 8.64 -26.69
CA VAL A 75 -4.63 9.46 -25.45
C VAL A 75 -3.46 9.01 -24.53
N LYS A 76 -2.67 8.03 -25.01
CA LYS A 76 -1.79 7.15 -24.24
C LYS A 76 -0.45 7.71 -23.79
N GLY A 77 0.13 8.69 -24.48
CA GLY A 77 1.55 9.04 -24.33
C GLY A 77 1.95 9.43 -22.90
N GLU A 78 1.21 10.35 -22.28
CA GLU A 78 1.53 10.84 -20.93
C GLU A 78 1.09 9.87 -19.82
N LEU A 79 -0.03 9.19 -20.01
CA LEU A 79 -0.55 8.20 -19.05
C LEU A 79 0.31 6.94 -18.99
N GLN A 80 1.00 6.61 -20.08
CA GLN A 80 1.96 5.51 -20.18
C GLN A 80 3.39 5.93 -19.87
N LYS A 81 3.67 7.23 -19.75
CA LYS A 81 5.00 7.70 -19.36
C LYS A 81 5.31 7.20 -17.95
N ARG A 82 6.31 6.32 -17.86
CA ARG A 82 6.84 5.82 -16.59
C ARG A 82 7.64 6.93 -15.92
N GLN A 83 7.04 7.55 -14.91
CA GLN A 83 7.62 8.71 -14.20
C GLN A 83 7.36 8.69 -12.70
N TRP A 84 6.58 7.73 -12.21
CA TRP A 84 6.20 7.63 -10.81
C TRP A 84 7.01 6.57 -10.08
N PHE A 85 7.63 6.96 -8.98
CA PHE A 85 8.29 6.07 -8.06
C PHE A 85 7.37 5.79 -6.88
N VAL A 86 7.45 4.61 -6.32
CA VAL A 86 6.70 4.15 -5.16
C VAL A 86 7.68 3.74 -4.08
N LEU A 87 7.47 4.21 -2.85
CA LEU A 87 8.19 3.77 -1.67
C LEU A 87 7.27 2.86 -0.86
N LYS A 88 7.63 1.57 -0.79
CA LYS A 88 6.90 0.55 -0.04
C LYS A 88 7.90 -0.27 0.78
N GLU A 89 7.61 -0.48 2.07
CA GLU A 89 8.50 -1.23 2.99
C GLU A 89 9.96 -0.72 2.99
N ASN A 90 10.14 0.61 2.92
CA ASN A 90 11.44 1.29 2.80
C ASN A 90 12.24 0.95 1.52
N THR A 91 11.60 0.34 0.53
CA THR A 91 12.19 0.04 -0.78
C THR A 91 11.56 0.91 -1.85
N ASN A 92 12.38 1.48 -2.72
CA ASN A 92 11.93 2.28 -3.86
C ASN A 92 11.70 1.39 -5.08
N TYR A 93 10.54 1.53 -5.69
CA TYR A 93 10.08 0.82 -6.89
C TYR A 93 9.69 1.83 -7.97
N GLY A 94 9.85 1.46 -9.24
CA GLY A 94 9.50 2.30 -10.40
C GLY A 94 10.72 2.59 -11.27
N PRO A 95 10.57 3.45 -12.30
CA PRO A 95 9.41 4.29 -12.55
C PRO A 95 8.20 3.53 -13.13
N PHE A 96 7.01 3.91 -12.70
CA PHE A 96 5.72 3.39 -13.16
C PHE A 96 4.93 4.46 -13.88
N SER A 97 4.08 4.01 -14.79
CA SER A 97 3.09 4.85 -15.44
C SER A 97 1.87 5.03 -14.54
N LYS A 98 1.06 6.05 -14.82
CA LYS A 98 -0.16 6.29 -14.06
C LYS A 98 -1.13 5.10 -14.17
N ILE A 99 -1.21 4.46 -15.34
CA ILE A 99 -2.03 3.27 -15.56
C ILE A 99 -1.56 2.10 -14.69
N GLU A 100 -0.25 1.86 -14.63
CA GLU A 100 0.34 0.80 -13.81
C GLU A 100 0.06 1.03 -12.31
N LEU A 101 0.18 2.27 -11.82
CA LEU A 101 -0.17 2.58 -10.43
C LEU A 101 -1.66 2.36 -10.13
N ILE A 102 -2.55 2.75 -11.05
CA ILE A 102 -4.00 2.49 -10.92
C ILE A 102 -4.27 0.98 -10.87
N GLN A 103 -3.59 0.20 -11.72
CA GLN A 103 -3.69 -1.26 -11.72
C GLN A 103 -3.15 -1.88 -10.42
N MET A 104 -2.08 -1.33 -9.85
CA MET A 104 -1.54 -1.79 -8.57
C MET A 104 -2.45 -1.44 -7.39
N LEU A 105 -3.10 -0.28 -7.39
CA LEU A 105 -4.14 0.07 -6.41
C LEU A 105 -5.35 -0.87 -6.54
N GLN A 106 -5.76 -1.14 -7.79
CA GLN A 106 -6.80 -2.11 -8.13
C GLN A 106 -6.52 -3.52 -7.63
N GLY A 107 -5.28 -3.98 -7.83
CA GLY A 107 -4.79 -5.28 -7.39
C GLY A 107 -4.46 -5.36 -5.90
N LYS A 108 -4.61 -4.25 -5.14
CA LYS A 108 -4.19 -4.14 -3.73
C LYS A 108 -2.70 -4.44 -3.51
N THR A 109 -1.89 -4.25 -4.55
CA THR A 109 -0.43 -4.28 -4.48
C THR A 109 0.09 -2.98 -3.89
N LEU A 110 -0.60 -1.88 -4.20
CA LEU A 110 -0.43 -0.60 -3.54
C LEU A 110 -1.68 -0.22 -2.78
N PHE A 111 -1.46 0.56 -1.74
CA PHE A 111 -2.51 1.15 -0.92
C PHE A 111 -2.38 2.67 -0.95
N GLU A 112 -3.47 3.37 -0.66
CA GLU A 112 -3.50 4.83 -0.61
C GLU A 112 -2.48 5.48 0.34
N TYR A 113 -2.02 4.74 1.35
CA TYR A 113 -1.02 5.19 2.32
C TYR A 113 0.42 4.91 1.89
N ASP A 114 0.62 4.23 0.76
CA ASP A 114 1.96 4.06 0.19
C ASP A 114 2.42 5.40 -0.39
N PHE A 115 3.72 5.65 -0.29
CA PHE A 115 4.31 6.88 -0.76
C PHE A 115 4.63 6.78 -2.24
N VAL A 116 4.35 7.85 -2.96
CA VAL A 116 4.76 8.01 -4.36
C VAL A 116 5.44 9.34 -4.57
N TRP A 117 6.30 9.38 -5.58
CA TRP A 117 7.02 10.57 -6.00
C TRP A 117 7.15 10.59 -7.52
N LYS A 118 7.23 11.78 -8.09
CA LYS A 118 7.62 11.99 -9.50
C LYS A 118 8.35 13.32 -9.59
N GLU A 119 9.08 13.49 -10.69
CA GLU A 119 9.70 14.76 -11.01
C GLU A 119 8.66 15.90 -11.00
N GLY A 120 8.96 16.99 -10.29
CA GLY A 120 8.04 18.10 -10.03
C GLY A 120 7.32 18.05 -8.67
N LEU A 121 7.42 16.95 -7.91
CA LEU A 121 7.01 16.93 -6.50
C LEU A 121 8.18 17.27 -5.58
N GLU A 122 7.94 18.16 -4.61
CA GLU A 122 8.98 18.57 -3.64
C GLU A 122 9.44 17.42 -2.74
N ASN A 123 8.51 16.56 -2.32
CA ASN A 123 8.75 15.46 -1.39
C ASN A 123 7.87 14.26 -1.76
N TRP A 124 8.19 13.07 -1.23
CA TRP A 124 7.32 11.90 -1.27
C TRP A 124 5.96 12.23 -0.63
N LYS A 125 4.88 11.85 -1.32
CA LYS A 125 3.50 12.06 -0.84
C LYS A 125 2.74 10.75 -0.79
N ASN A 126 1.76 10.62 0.10
CA ASN A 126 0.86 9.47 0.03
C ASN A 126 0.06 9.54 -1.26
N ILE A 127 -0.27 8.38 -1.83
CA ILE A 127 -1.14 8.31 -3.01
C ILE A 127 -2.48 9.03 -2.76
N SER A 128 -3.02 8.93 -1.55
CA SER A 128 -4.27 9.63 -1.15
C SER A 128 -4.21 11.15 -1.26
N ASP A 129 -3.01 11.73 -1.15
CA ASP A 129 -2.81 13.18 -1.06
C ASP A 129 -2.61 13.80 -2.45
N ILE A 130 -2.61 12.98 -3.51
CA ILE A 130 -2.37 13.39 -4.89
C ILE A 130 -3.69 13.40 -5.64
N GLU A 131 -4.12 14.58 -6.07
CA GLU A 131 -5.36 14.80 -6.81
C GLU A 131 -5.44 14.00 -8.12
N GLU A 132 -4.29 13.72 -8.75
CA GLU A 132 -4.22 12.89 -9.95
C GLU A 132 -4.71 11.45 -9.72
N PHE A 133 -4.65 10.96 -8.48
CA PHE A 133 -5.20 9.69 -8.04
C PHE A 133 -6.51 9.91 -7.26
N SER A 134 -7.27 10.97 -7.51
CA SER A 134 -8.64 11.07 -7.00
C SER A 134 -9.57 10.04 -7.66
N THR A 135 -10.64 9.66 -6.96
CA THR A 135 -11.66 8.73 -7.48
C THR A 135 -12.24 9.22 -8.82
N GLU A 136 -12.46 10.52 -8.90
CA GLU A 136 -12.97 11.25 -10.07
C GLU A 136 -12.00 11.11 -11.24
N ARG A 137 -10.70 11.34 -11.00
CA ARG A 137 -9.69 11.24 -12.07
C ARG A 137 -9.44 9.82 -12.52
N ILE A 138 -9.51 8.83 -11.62
CA ILE A 138 -9.43 7.42 -12.01
C ILE A 138 -10.63 7.01 -12.87
N ARG A 139 -11.84 7.46 -12.53
CA ARG A 139 -13.05 7.24 -13.37
C ARG A 139 -12.84 7.76 -14.78
N GLU A 140 -12.32 8.98 -14.92
CA GLU A 140 -12.03 9.58 -16.22
C GLU A 140 -11.01 8.75 -17.03
N VAL A 141 -9.96 8.25 -16.39
CA VAL A 141 -8.97 7.38 -17.04
C VAL A 141 -9.60 6.09 -17.56
N HIS A 142 -10.51 5.47 -16.81
CA HIS A 142 -11.24 4.26 -17.26
C HIS A 142 -12.15 4.55 -18.45
N THR A 143 -12.91 5.66 -18.39
CA THR A 143 -13.76 6.10 -19.51
C THR A 143 -12.93 6.35 -20.77
N LEU A 144 -11.78 7.04 -20.64
CA LEU A 144 -10.87 7.31 -21.76
C LEU A 144 -10.17 6.04 -22.28
N ALA A 145 -9.92 5.06 -21.41
CA ALA A 145 -9.28 3.81 -21.78
C ALA A 145 -10.26 2.79 -22.42
N GLY A 146 -11.57 3.08 -22.48
CA GLY A 146 -12.58 2.18 -23.03
C GLY A 146 -12.72 0.87 -22.26
N VAL A 147 -12.22 0.82 -21.02
CA VAL A 147 -12.32 -0.34 -20.14
C VAL A 147 -13.62 -0.22 -19.34
N PRO A 148 -14.48 -1.26 -19.31
CA PRO A 148 -15.70 -1.23 -18.52
C PRO A 148 -15.37 -0.89 -17.07
N PHE A 149 -16.02 0.16 -16.56
CA PHE A 149 -15.92 0.57 -15.16
C PHE A 149 -16.58 -0.52 -14.30
N GLU A 150 -15.80 -1.52 -13.84
CA GLU A 150 -16.29 -2.46 -12.84
C GLU A 150 -16.59 -1.68 -11.55
N GLN A 151 -17.82 -1.82 -11.05
CA GLN A 151 -18.38 -1.08 -9.91
C GLN A 151 -17.60 -1.24 -8.57
N GLU A 152 -16.54 -2.03 -8.57
CA GLU A 152 -15.68 -2.35 -7.43
C GLU A 152 -14.65 -1.24 -7.09
N LEU A 153 -14.60 -0.12 -7.83
CA LEU A 153 -13.69 1.02 -7.56
C LEU A 153 -13.89 1.72 -6.20
N ASN A 154 -15.07 1.59 -5.58
CA ASN A 154 -15.24 2.01 -4.17
C ASN A 154 -14.39 1.17 -3.19
N LYS A 155 -13.80 0.05 -3.63
CA LYS A 155 -12.84 -0.75 -2.85
C LYS A 155 -11.38 -0.42 -3.13
N ILE A 156 -11.11 0.43 -4.13
CA ILE A 156 -9.76 0.75 -4.64
C ILE A 156 -9.25 2.03 -3.98
N PHE A 157 -10.20 2.92 -3.69
CA PHE A 157 -10.02 3.95 -2.67
C PHE A 157 -10.72 3.48 -1.39
N PHE A 158 -9.99 2.79 -0.52
CA PHE A 158 -10.22 2.79 0.91
C PHE A 158 -10.05 4.20 1.52
N ARG A 159 -10.72 5.21 0.96
CA ARG A 159 -11.07 6.38 1.76
C ARG A 159 -11.74 5.83 3.00
N ARG A 160 -11.29 6.29 4.17
CA ARG A 160 -11.88 5.85 5.44
C ARG A 160 -13.38 6.06 5.32
N LYS A 161 -14.13 4.95 5.28
CA LYS A 161 -15.59 4.98 5.22
C LYS A 161 -16.19 5.78 6.39
N TYR A 162 -15.45 5.82 7.49
CA TYR A 162 -15.87 6.40 8.74
C TYR A 162 -14.92 7.50 9.18
N VAL A 163 -15.50 8.62 9.60
CA VAL A 163 -14.80 9.73 10.26
C VAL A 163 -14.13 9.21 11.53
N ARG A 164 -12.98 9.80 11.86
CA ARG A 164 -12.23 9.50 13.09
C ARG A 164 -12.06 10.76 13.92
N ALA A 165 -12.08 10.59 15.22
CA ALA A 165 -11.75 11.62 16.20
C ALA A 165 -10.58 11.17 17.08
N LYS A 166 -9.87 12.14 17.63
CA LYS A 166 -8.84 11.89 18.65
C LYS A 166 -9.55 11.42 19.92
N LEU A 167 -9.08 10.33 20.51
CA LEU A 167 -9.63 9.77 21.74
C LEU A 167 -8.47 9.40 22.65
N SER A 168 -8.46 9.85 23.90
CA SER A 168 -7.40 9.53 24.88
C SER A 168 -7.95 8.77 26.09
N ASN A 169 -8.80 7.76 25.83
CA ASN A 169 -9.41 6.96 26.88
C ASN A 169 -8.46 5.83 27.29
N ARG A 170 -8.55 5.41 28.56
CA ARG A 170 -7.91 4.19 29.01
C ARG A 170 -8.51 2.99 28.32
N ILE A 171 -7.65 2.14 27.78
CA ILE A 171 -8.05 0.88 27.16
C ILE A 171 -7.28 -0.27 27.80
N ILE A 172 -7.97 -1.40 27.92
CA ILE A 172 -7.37 -2.69 28.26
C ILE A 172 -7.36 -3.52 26.99
N ILE A 173 -6.23 -4.15 26.69
CA ILE A 173 -5.99 -4.92 25.48
C ILE A 173 -5.55 -6.32 25.90
N HIS A 174 -6.12 -7.38 25.32
CA HIS A 174 -5.62 -8.73 25.54
C HIS A 174 -5.70 -9.61 24.30
N ASP A 175 -4.84 -10.65 24.27
CA ASP A 175 -4.76 -11.70 23.25
C ASP A 175 -5.06 -13.10 23.85
N ASP A 176 -5.83 -13.12 24.94
CA ASP A 176 -6.15 -14.27 25.80
C ASP A 176 -4.96 -14.89 26.55
N LYS A 177 -3.72 -14.41 26.29
CA LYS A 177 -2.51 -14.85 27.00
C LYS A 177 -1.98 -13.77 27.93
N LYS A 178 -2.00 -12.52 27.48
CA LYS A 178 -1.48 -11.36 28.20
C LYS A 178 -2.47 -10.21 28.14
N VAL A 179 -2.46 -9.41 29.20
CA VAL A 179 -3.27 -8.19 29.33
C VAL A 179 -2.33 -6.99 29.37
N TYR A 180 -2.69 -5.96 28.61
CA TYR A 180 -1.96 -4.70 28.50
C TYR A 180 -2.90 -3.55 28.84
N ASN A 181 -2.33 -2.50 29.45
CA ASN A 181 -3.04 -1.25 29.70
C ASN A 181 -2.42 -0.16 28.83
N SER A 182 -3.25 0.65 28.19
CA SER A 182 -2.81 1.73 27.32
C SER A 182 -3.83 2.88 27.27
N LEU A 183 -3.50 3.93 26.54
CA LEU A 183 -4.41 4.96 26.09
C LEU A 183 -4.68 4.79 24.60
N SER A 184 -5.94 4.95 24.21
CA SER A 184 -6.29 5.13 22.81
C SER A 184 -5.66 6.42 22.27
N VAL A 185 -5.55 6.52 20.95
CA VAL A 185 -5.09 7.74 20.25
C VAL A 185 -6.18 8.28 19.35
N GLU A 186 -6.81 7.41 18.57
CA GLU A 186 -7.93 7.75 17.68
C GLU A 186 -9.00 6.66 17.72
N ILE A 187 -10.23 7.04 17.38
CA ILE A 187 -11.35 6.12 17.18
C ILE A 187 -12.24 6.55 16.02
N GLY A 188 -12.84 5.58 15.34
CA GLY A 188 -13.97 5.76 14.43
C GLY A 188 -14.78 4.47 14.35
N GLU A 189 -15.92 4.48 13.66
CA GLU A 189 -16.84 3.34 13.64
C GLU A 189 -16.18 2.04 13.12
N GLY A 190 -15.17 2.16 12.26
CA GLY A 190 -14.46 1.02 11.68
C GLY A 190 -13.24 0.53 12.47
N GLY A 191 -12.76 1.28 13.47
CA GLY A 191 -11.51 0.92 14.15
C GLY A 191 -10.96 1.99 15.09
N ALA A 192 -9.86 1.67 15.74
CA ALA A 192 -9.17 2.55 16.68
C ALA A 192 -7.65 2.47 16.51
N SER A 193 -6.93 3.33 17.23
CA SER A 193 -5.49 3.24 17.39
C SER A 193 -5.09 3.43 18.84
N PHE A 194 -3.95 2.87 19.22
CA PHE A 194 -3.38 2.95 20.56
C PHE A 194 -1.87 2.77 20.55
N ASN A 195 -1.20 3.17 21.63
CA ASN A 195 0.25 3.02 21.78
C ASN A 195 0.60 1.86 22.71
N LEU A 196 1.47 0.95 22.30
CA LEU A 196 2.08 -0.03 23.19
C LEU A 196 3.58 -0.10 22.95
N ASP A 197 4.33 -0.04 24.05
CA ASP A 197 5.78 -0.11 24.02
C ASP A 197 6.24 -1.56 24.12
N ARG A 198 7.28 -1.91 23.36
CA ARG A 198 7.99 -3.20 23.43
C ARG A 198 7.09 -4.43 23.19
N VAL A 199 6.04 -4.26 22.40
CA VAL A 199 5.15 -5.35 21.95
C VAL A 199 5.11 -5.35 20.42
N VAL A 200 5.00 -6.54 19.84
CA VAL A 200 4.78 -6.73 18.40
C VAL A 200 3.65 -7.74 18.25
N PHE A 201 2.64 -7.37 17.47
CA PHE A 201 1.54 -8.25 17.11
C PHE A 201 1.58 -8.50 15.60
N PRO A 202 1.50 -9.75 15.12
CA PRO A 202 1.36 -10.02 13.69
C PRO A 202 0.11 -9.34 13.11
N LEU A 203 0.23 -8.89 11.86
CA LEU A 203 -0.91 -8.36 11.12
C LEU A 203 -2.02 -9.43 11.04
N GLY A 204 -3.26 -9.00 11.21
CA GLY A 204 -4.42 -9.88 11.26
C GLY A 204 -4.66 -10.55 12.61
N GLN A 205 -3.74 -10.48 13.59
CA GLN A 205 -3.97 -11.04 14.92
C GLN A 205 -5.21 -10.41 15.56
N GLN A 206 -6.05 -11.27 16.15
CA GLN A 206 -7.23 -10.85 16.89
C GLN A 206 -6.84 -10.34 18.28
N LEU A 207 -7.36 -9.16 18.64
CA LEU A 207 -7.20 -8.53 19.95
C LEU A 207 -8.56 -8.15 20.52
N TYR A 208 -8.69 -8.34 21.83
CA TYR A 208 -9.85 -7.94 22.61
C TYR A 208 -9.55 -6.61 23.29
N LEU A 209 -10.43 -5.64 23.10
CA LEU A 209 -10.26 -4.28 23.58
C LEU A 209 -11.43 -3.90 24.47
N HIS A 210 -11.11 -3.35 25.64
CA HIS A 210 -12.08 -2.81 26.59
C HIS A 210 -11.81 -1.32 26.77
N PHE A 211 -12.72 -0.50 26.26
CA PHE A 211 -12.64 0.95 26.38
C PHE A 211 -13.29 1.39 27.68
N SER A 212 -12.51 2.08 28.50
CA SER A 212 -13.02 2.74 29.71
C SER A 212 -13.91 3.93 29.31
N PRO A 213 -14.90 4.29 30.15
CA PRO A 213 -15.73 5.46 29.89
C PRO A 213 -14.87 6.72 29.86
N GLY A 214 -15.22 7.67 29.01
CA GLY A 214 -14.59 8.98 28.91
C GLY A 214 -15.58 10.06 28.52
N GLU A 215 -15.08 11.26 28.24
CA GLU A 215 -15.91 12.40 27.88
C GLU A 215 -16.64 12.12 26.57
N GLY A 216 -17.98 12.09 26.61
CA GLY A 216 -18.81 11.85 25.42
C GLY A 216 -18.84 10.40 24.90
N LEU A 217 -18.12 9.46 25.53
CA LEU A 217 -18.07 8.06 25.09
C LEU A 217 -18.21 7.09 26.28
N PRO A 218 -19.31 6.29 26.36
CA PRO A 218 -19.48 5.32 27.43
C PRO A 218 -18.50 4.15 27.28
N GLN A 219 -18.44 3.27 28.29
CA GLN A 219 -17.63 2.06 28.21
C GLN A 219 -18.19 1.08 27.16
N PHE A 220 -17.31 0.38 26.45
CA PHE A 220 -17.69 -0.68 25.53
C PHE A 220 -16.51 -1.62 25.26
N ASN A 221 -16.85 -2.79 24.72
CA ASN A 221 -15.89 -3.82 24.36
C ASN A 221 -15.94 -4.08 22.86
N VAL A 222 -14.81 -4.47 22.28
CA VAL A 222 -14.72 -4.79 20.87
C VAL A 222 -13.69 -5.90 20.62
N ILE A 223 -14.04 -6.81 19.72
CA ILE A 223 -13.08 -7.74 19.11
C ILE A 223 -12.54 -7.06 17.86
N SER A 224 -11.23 -7.02 17.74
CA SER A 224 -10.54 -6.31 16.69
C SER A 224 -9.45 -7.16 16.05
N LYS A 225 -8.95 -6.74 14.90
CA LYS A 225 -7.74 -7.28 14.28
C LYS A 225 -6.70 -6.20 14.07
N VAL A 226 -5.44 -6.55 14.22
CA VAL A 226 -4.32 -5.66 13.89
C VAL A 226 -4.26 -5.45 12.38
N VAL A 227 -4.23 -4.20 11.94
CA VAL A 227 -4.14 -3.84 10.51
C VAL A 227 -2.88 -3.04 10.18
N SER A 228 -2.24 -2.43 11.18
CA SER A 228 -0.96 -1.75 11.01
C SER A 228 -0.22 -1.59 12.33
N GLN A 229 1.10 -1.49 12.22
CA GLN A 229 1.98 -1.11 13.32
C GLN A 229 3.02 -0.10 12.80
N ARG A 230 3.15 1.05 13.45
CA ARG A 230 4.15 2.09 13.15
C ARG A 230 4.88 2.44 14.44
N GLY A 231 6.03 1.81 14.66
CA GLY A 231 6.73 1.89 15.94
C GLY A 231 5.86 1.34 17.07
N THR A 232 5.48 2.21 18.00
CA THR A 232 4.62 1.89 19.15
C THR A 232 3.13 2.05 18.85
N LEU A 233 2.77 2.68 17.73
CA LEU A 233 1.39 2.96 17.36
C LEU A 233 0.78 1.77 16.61
N PHE A 234 -0.30 1.22 17.14
CA PHE A 234 -1.07 0.15 16.53
C PHE A 234 -2.36 0.70 15.94
N GLY A 235 -2.68 0.27 14.72
CA GLY A 235 -3.97 0.44 14.10
C GLY A 235 -4.75 -0.87 14.11
N VAL A 236 -6.00 -0.81 14.55
CA VAL A 236 -6.89 -1.99 14.61
C VAL A 236 -8.20 -1.73 13.86
N GLN A 237 -8.72 -2.78 13.24
CA GLN A 237 -10.05 -2.80 12.63
C GLN A 237 -11.02 -3.56 13.55
N PHE A 238 -12.20 -3.01 13.77
CA PHE A 238 -13.24 -3.68 14.54
C PHE A 238 -13.87 -4.83 13.74
N ILE A 239 -13.90 -6.02 14.34
CA ILE A 239 -14.54 -7.22 13.79
C ILE A 239 -15.93 -7.38 14.41
N ASN A 240 -16.01 -7.34 15.74
CA ASN A 240 -17.26 -7.53 16.48
C ASN A 240 -17.43 -6.45 17.55
N ILE A 241 -18.47 -5.63 17.41
CA ILE A 241 -18.83 -4.53 18.28
C ILE A 241 -20.36 -4.40 18.31
N SER A 242 -20.94 -3.99 19.44
CA SER A 242 -22.38 -3.78 19.53
C SER A 242 -22.84 -2.61 18.66
N GLY A 243 -24.06 -2.71 18.11
CA GLY A 243 -24.66 -1.61 17.33
C GLY A 243 -24.80 -0.32 18.14
N VAL A 244 -25.08 -0.45 19.45
CA VAL A 244 -25.16 0.67 20.38
C VAL A 244 -23.80 1.39 20.52
N ALA A 245 -22.71 0.63 20.70
CA ALA A 245 -21.36 1.20 20.78
C ALA A 245 -20.96 1.88 19.45
N LYS A 246 -21.29 1.29 18.30
CA LYS A 246 -21.07 1.93 17.00
C LYS A 246 -21.75 3.30 16.90
N SER A 247 -23.02 3.40 17.32
CA SER A 247 -23.76 4.66 17.29
C SER A 247 -23.12 5.73 18.18
N PHE A 248 -22.65 5.36 19.38
CA PHE A 248 -21.93 6.30 20.25
C PHE A 248 -20.61 6.76 19.65
N ILE A 249 -19.83 5.85 19.07
CA ILE A 249 -18.57 6.18 18.41
C ILE A 249 -18.80 7.07 17.19
N ALA A 250 -19.82 6.79 16.38
CA ALA A 250 -20.14 7.60 15.20
C ALA A 250 -20.53 9.03 15.62
N LYS A 251 -21.38 9.18 16.64
CA LYS A 251 -21.75 10.50 17.19
C LYS A 251 -20.52 11.24 17.73
N TYR A 252 -19.70 10.57 18.54
CA TYR A 252 -18.47 11.14 19.07
C TYR A 252 -17.51 11.57 17.96
N ALA A 253 -17.30 10.71 16.95
CA ALA A 253 -16.39 10.99 15.85
C ALA A 253 -16.83 12.20 15.01
N GLU A 254 -18.13 12.41 14.81
CA GLU A 254 -18.65 13.59 14.11
C GLU A 254 -18.54 14.88 14.94
N GLU A 255 -18.75 14.79 16.25
CA GLU A 255 -18.66 15.93 17.16
C GLU A 255 -17.23 16.43 17.35
N PHE A 256 -16.28 15.50 17.49
CA PHE A 256 -14.86 15.78 17.72
C PHE A 256 -13.99 15.58 16.48
N LYS A 257 -14.59 15.54 15.28
CA LYS A 257 -13.82 15.53 14.04
C LYS A 257 -12.93 16.76 14.04
N LYS A 258 -11.63 16.57 13.85
CA LYS A 258 -10.79 17.71 13.48
C LYS A 258 -11.32 18.17 12.13
N VAL A 259 -11.79 19.42 12.07
CA VAL A 259 -11.82 20.16 10.80
C VAL A 259 -10.36 20.19 10.37
N ALA A 260 -10.01 19.29 9.45
CA ALA A 260 -8.72 19.31 8.77
C ALA A 260 -8.73 20.45 7.75
#